data_AF-A0A1I4F430-F1
#
_entry.id   AF-A0A1I4F430-F1
#
_cell.length_a   1.000
_cell.length_b   1.000
_cell.length_c   1.000
_cell.angle_alpha   90.00
_cell.angle_beta   90.00
_cell.angle_gamma   90.00
#
_symmetry.space_group_name_H-M   'P 1'
#
loop_
_entity.id
_entity.type
_entity.pdbx_description
1 polymer ?
#
loop_
_entity_poly.entity_id
_entity_poly.type
_entity_poly.pdbx_seq_one_letter_code
_entity_poly.pdbx_strand_id
1 'polypeptide(L)'
;MSRTSTPPGANGPGPLHAALRQVAASIARLRADGGQVLEEDTKRILITPTIEALGWDHIAEIRNQYRHNRRDNPVDYALFLNRSPVLYVEAKPLGGSLDDRKWIVQTLNYANAAGVDWCVLTNGAEWRIYKVHAQVDAEEKRFATATIDQPETLDDAVRVLDLLSRDNMRSRAIDELWQAWHVDRQVQQALEQTLQDDAFASLIRKRFPQLTLGDVRKSLRRANITISYPGLIADIQSARQVPPPASPPAGTSTNGAAPAASRRRMQSTDDLFALGRLAAGTTLTIRGREDSAARVLDGQTVEFKGERLSFNDWGQRVTGWTSIRIYTMACLPDGRTLDQLRDKAEAASTTP
;
A
#
# COMPACT_ATOMS: atom_id res chain seq x y z
N MET A 1 -20.75 47.56 17.83
CA MET A 1 -19.44 46.99 17.50
C MET A 1 -19.52 45.48 17.67
N SER A 2 -20.01 44.79 16.64
CA SER A 2 -20.18 43.33 16.67
C SER A 2 -19.00 42.72 15.92
N ARG A 3 -18.11 42.03 16.66
CA ARG A 3 -17.02 41.26 16.07
C ARG A 3 -17.60 39.98 15.48
N THR A 4 -17.68 39.93 14.15
CA THR A 4 -17.90 38.69 13.40
C THR A 4 -16.71 37.76 13.63
N SER A 5 -16.97 36.65 14.32
CA SER A 5 -16.05 35.52 14.44
C SER A 5 -15.91 34.82 13.09
N THR A 6 -14.72 34.89 12.50
CA THR A 6 -14.31 34.08 11.35
C THR A 6 -14.23 32.60 11.77
N PRO A 7 -14.73 31.63 10.98
CA PRO A 7 -14.62 30.21 11.31
C PRO A 7 -13.17 29.73 11.12
N PRO A 8 -12.68 28.75 11.92
CA PRO A 8 -11.34 28.20 11.78
C PRO A 8 -11.34 27.18 10.63
N GLY A 9 -10.97 27.61 9.43
CA GLY A 9 -10.96 26.75 8.26
C GLY A 9 -10.10 27.31 7.14
N ALA A 10 -8.79 27.29 7.33
CA ALA A 10 -7.81 27.38 6.23
C ALA A 10 -6.43 26.97 6.75
N ASN A 11 -6.23 25.67 7.02
CA ASN A 11 -4.87 25.14 7.08
C ASN A 11 -4.27 25.29 5.67
N GLY A 12 -3.11 25.92 5.57
CA GLY A 12 -2.37 26.03 4.31
C GLY A 12 -2.10 24.66 3.67
N PRO A 13 -1.65 24.62 2.40
CA PRO A 13 -1.37 23.36 1.71
C PRO A 13 -0.36 22.53 2.52
N GLY A 14 -0.71 21.27 2.81
CA GLY A 14 0.14 20.33 3.55
C GLY A 14 1.51 20.09 2.87
N PRO A 15 2.47 19.46 3.57
CA PRO A 15 3.85 19.32 3.11
C PRO A 15 3.96 18.65 1.73
N LEU A 16 3.17 17.58 1.49
CA LEU A 16 3.11 16.92 0.19
C LEU A 16 2.65 17.86 -0.93
N HIS A 17 1.59 18.63 -0.71
CA HIS A 17 1.08 19.57 -1.72
C HIS A 17 2.09 20.68 -2.05
N ALA A 18 2.77 21.23 -1.02
CA ALA A 18 3.82 22.21 -1.23
C ALA A 18 4.99 21.64 -2.05
N ALA A 19 5.43 20.42 -1.73
CA ALA A 19 6.51 19.74 -2.45
C ALA A 19 6.12 19.43 -3.90
N LEU A 20 4.93 18.87 -4.14
CA LEU A 20 4.47 18.56 -5.50
C LEU A 20 4.34 19.82 -6.35
N ARG A 21 3.95 20.97 -5.77
CA ARG A 21 3.95 22.26 -6.48
C ARG A 21 5.36 22.68 -6.91
N GLN A 22 6.36 22.49 -6.06
CA GLN A 22 7.77 22.77 -6.39
C GLN A 22 8.31 21.82 -7.45
N VAL A 23 7.94 20.53 -7.38
CA VAL A 23 8.28 19.51 -8.37
C VAL A 23 7.65 19.85 -9.73
N ALA A 24 6.37 20.24 -9.77
CA ALA A 24 5.68 20.69 -10.97
C ALA A 24 6.39 21.87 -11.64
N ALA A 25 6.77 22.88 -10.86
CA ALA A 25 7.54 24.02 -11.35
C ALA A 25 8.93 23.62 -11.88
N SER A 26 9.56 22.61 -11.27
CA SER A 26 10.85 22.08 -11.71
C SER A 26 10.72 21.29 -13.02
N ILE A 27 9.66 20.49 -13.17
CA ILE A 27 9.32 19.79 -14.43
C ILE A 27 9.16 20.81 -15.56
N ALA A 28 8.41 21.89 -15.33
CA ALA A 28 8.20 22.93 -16.33
C ALA A 28 9.52 23.59 -16.79
N ARG A 29 10.41 23.94 -15.84
CA ARG A 29 11.74 24.50 -16.16
C ARG A 29 12.61 23.52 -16.94
N LEU A 30 12.73 22.28 -16.46
CA LEU A 30 13.55 21.25 -17.09
C LEU A 30 13.09 20.93 -18.52
N ARG A 31 11.77 20.96 -18.78
CA ARG A 31 11.21 20.81 -20.13
C ARG A 31 11.52 22.04 -21.01
N ALA A 32 11.46 23.24 -20.45
CA ALA A 32 11.76 24.48 -21.19
C ALA A 32 13.25 24.60 -21.58
N ASP A 33 14.15 24.08 -20.75
CA ASP A 33 15.60 24.08 -21.02
C ASP A 33 15.99 23.17 -22.20
N GLY A 34 15.08 22.28 -22.65
CA GLY A 34 15.22 21.46 -23.87
C GLY A 34 16.30 20.38 -23.82
N GLY A 35 17.07 20.28 -22.73
CA GLY A 35 18.08 19.26 -22.51
C GLY A 35 17.49 17.90 -22.14
N GLN A 36 18.21 16.82 -22.45
CA GLN A 36 17.86 15.50 -21.93
C GLN A 36 18.13 15.43 -20.43
N VAL A 37 17.06 15.34 -19.63
CA VAL A 37 17.16 15.11 -18.20
C VAL A 37 17.51 13.64 -17.96
N LEU A 38 18.70 13.39 -17.45
CA LEU A 38 19.18 12.06 -17.13
C LEU A 38 18.42 11.46 -15.94
N GLU A 39 18.45 10.14 -15.82
CA GLU A 39 17.75 9.42 -14.76
C GLU A 39 18.17 9.86 -13.35
N GLU A 40 19.47 10.11 -13.13
CA GLU A 40 19.99 10.60 -11.84
C GLU A 40 19.51 12.02 -11.49
N ASP A 41 19.34 12.88 -12.48
CA ASP A 41 18.79 14.22 -12.27
C ASP A 41 17.28 14.14 -11.99
N THR A 42 16.53 13.27 -12.68
CA THR A 42 15.13 12.97 -12.35
C THR A 42 15.00 12.49 -10.90
N LYS A 43 15.87 11.57 -10.48
CA LYS A 43 15.92 11.02 -9.12
C LYS A 43 16.11 12.12 -8.09
N ARG A 44 17.16 12.94 -8.27
CA ARG A 44 17.55 13.97 -7.30
C ARG A 44 16.56 15.14 -7.24
N ILE A 45 16.08 15.61 -8.40
CA ILE A 45 15.32 16.87 -8.49
C ILE A 45 13.82 16.65 -8.31
N LEU A 46 13.29 15.49 -8.72
CA LEU A 46 11.84 15.26 -8.81
C LEU A 46 11.35 14.16 -7.87
N ILE A 47 12.04 13.02 -7.85
CA ILE A 47 11.57 11.83 -7.13
C ILE A 47 11.91 11.92 -5.63
N THR A 48 13.16 12.21 -5.28
CA THR A 48 13.60 12.28 -3.88
C THR A 48 12.79 13.29 -3.06
N PRO A 49 12.56 14.54 -3.51
CA PRO A 49 11.75 15.49 -2.76
C PRO A 49 10.30 15.04 -2.56
N THR A 50 9.75 14.29 -3.53
CA THR A 50 8.41 13.71 -3.43
C THR A 50 8.36 12.61 -2.38
N ILE A 51 9.35 11.71 -2.36
CA ILE A 51 9.48 10.64 -1.37
C ILE A 51 9.64 11.23 0.05
N GLU A 52 10.48 12.26 0.21
CA GLU A 52 10.65 12.97 1.48
C GLU A 52 9.34 13.61 1.96
N ALA A 53 8.61 14.28 1.07
CA ALA A 53 7.34 14.91 1.39
C ALA A 53 6.20 13.91 1.72
N LEU A 54 6.36 12.65 1.32
CA LEU A 54 5.50 11.53 1.73
C LEU A 54 5.82 11.01 3.14
N GLY A 55 6.76 11.64 3.84
CA GLY A 55 7.16 11.30 5.21
C GLY A 55 8.20 10.19 5.29
N TRP A 56 8.89 9.90 4.18
CA TRP A 56 10.05 9.01 4.15
C TRP A 56 11.32 9.86 4.17
N ASP A 57 11.85 10.16 5.34
CA ASP A 57 13.02 11.05 5.50
C ASP A 57 14.13 10.44 6.37
N HIS A 58 13.85 9.31 7.01
CA HIS A 58 14.80 8.61 7.86
C HIS A 58 15.74 7.71 7.03
N ILE A 59 17.05 7.82 7.28
CA ILE A 59 18.10 7.05 6.58
C ILE A 59 17.94 5.52 6.70
N ALA A 60 17.23 5.04 7.73
CA ALA A 60 16.94 3.63 7.92
C ALA A 60 15.75 3.14 7.07
N GLU A 61 14.90 4.06 6.64
CA GLU A 61 13.65 3.79 5.92
C GLU A 61 13.86 3.85 4.40
N ILE A 62 14.83 4.63 3.90
CA ILE A 62 15.14 4.70 2.47
C ILE A 62 16.48 4.02 2.17
N ARG A 63 16.49 3.09 1.22
CA ARG A 63 17.73 2.53 0.67
C ARG A 63 17.78 2.75 -0.84
N ASN A 64 18.77 3.52 -1.27
CA ASN A 64 19.03 3.76 -2.68
C ASN A 64 19.83 2.59 -3.29
N GLN A 65 19.56 2.29 -4.56
CA GLN A 65 20.22 1.20 -5.31
C GLN A 65 20.20 -0.14 -4.54
N TYR A 66 19.05 -0.45 -3.95
CA TYR A 66 18.90 -1.59 -3.05
C TYR A 66 18.84 -2.91 -3.84
N ARG A 67 19.53 -3.93 -3.32
CA ARG A 67 19.49 -5.30 -3.86
C ARG A 67 18.91 -6.23 -2.79
N HIS A 68 17.87 -6.97 -3.14
CA HIS A 68 17.35 -8.02 -2.26
C HIS A 68 18.36 -9.16 -2.13
N ASN A 69 18.87 -9.67 -3.28
CA ASN A 69 20.01 -10.57 -3.34
C ASN A 69 21.19 -9.97 -4.10
N ARG A 70 22.41 -10.45 -3.83
CA ARG A 70 23.64 -9.98 -4.51
C ARG A 70 23.61 -10.11 -6.04
N ARG A 71 22.82 -11.04 -6.57
CA ARG A 71 22.69 -11.32 -8.01
C ARG A 71 21.59 -10.51 -8.68
N ASP A 72 20.71 -9.87 -7.91
CA ASP A 72 19.60 -9.09 -8.44
C ASP A 72 20.11 -7.72 -8.89
N ASN A 73 19.46 -7.13 -9.90
CA ASN A 73 19.70 -5.74 -10.23
C ASN A 73 19.17 -4.84 -9.10
N PRO A 74 19.83 -3.69 -8.86
CA PRO A 74 19.41 -2.79 -7.82
C PRO A 74 18.13 -2.08 -8.25
N VAL A 75 17.20 -1.91 -7.31
CA VAL A 75 16.08 -0.97 -7.46
C VAL A 75 16.51 0.41 -6.98
N ASP A 76 16.03 1.46 -7.63
CA ASP A 76 16.46 2.82 -7.35
C ASP A 76 16.16 3.27 -5.93
N TYR A 77 14.92 3.06 -5.47
CA TYR A 77 14.55 3.26 -4.07
C TYR A 77 13.80 2.05 -3.53
N ALA A 78 14.25 1.56 -2.38
CA ALA A 78 13.50 0.64 -1.55
C ALA A 78 13.12 1.32 -0.24
N LEU A 79 11.82 1.43 0.02
CA LEU A 79 11.26 2.02 1.24
C LEU A 79 10.92 0.92 2.24
N PHE A 80 11.31 1.13 3.49
CA PHE A 80 11.23 0.13 4.55
C PHE A 80 10.34 0.62 5.69
N LEU A 81 9.43 -0.23 6.12
CA LEU A 81 8.79 -0.12 7.43
C LEU A 81 9.28 -1.25 8.30
N ASN A 82 9.73 -0.93 9.52
CA ASN A 82 10.22 -1.91 10.48
C ASN A 82 11.22 -2.89 9.84
N ARG A 83 12.19 -2.34 9.09
CA ARG A 83 13.25 -3.09 8.38
C ARG A 83 12.79 -4.09 7.31
N SER A 84 11.50 -4.09 6.96
CA SER A 84 10.95 -4.86 5.85
C SER A 84 10.62 -3.94 4.68
N PRO A 85 11.03 -4.27 3.43
CA PRO A 85 10.74 -3.42 2.28
C PRO A 85 9.24 -3.46 1.99
N VAL A 86 8.58 -2.31 1.89
CA VAL A 86 7.12 -2.19 1.64
C VAL A 86 6.79 -1.59 0.29
N LEU A 87 7.68 -0.77 -0.26
CA LEU A 87 7.50 -0.11 -1.54
C LEU A 87 8.83 -0.05 -2.28
N TYR A 88 8.81 -0.46 -3.54
CA TYR A 88 9.90 -0.23 -4.48
C TYR A 88 9.54 0.90 -5.44
N VAL A 89 10.49 1.79 -5.72
CA VAL A 89 10.33 2.87 -6.71
C VAL A 89 11.45 2.75 -7.72
N GLU A 90 11.07 2.54 -8.97
CA GLU A 90 11.97 2.49 -10.12
C GLU A 90 11.84 3.80 -10.90
N ALA A 91 12.97 4.46 -11.15
CA ALA A 91 13.04 5.73 -11.86
C ALA A 91 13.30 5.53 -13.36
N LYS A 92 12.86 6.50 -14.14
CA LYS A 92 13.20 6.68 -15.56
C LYS A 92 13.52 8.14 -15.86
N PRO A 93 14.26 8.44 -16.94
CA PRO A 93 14.48 9.82 -17.40
C PRO A 93 13.15 10.57 -17.57
N LEU A 94 13.09 11.88 -17.25
CA LEU A 94 11.85 12.68 -17.29
C LEU A 94 11.14 12.62 -18.65
N GLY A 95 11.90 12.59 -19.74
CA GLY A 95 11.36 12.49 -21.10
C GLY A 95 11.04 11.07 -21.56
N GLY A 96 11.27 10.05 -20.73
CA GLY A 96 11.02 8.65 -21.06
C GLY A 96 9.54 8.28 -20.91
N SER A 97 8.99 7.57 -21.89
CA SER A 97 7.64 6.98 -21.82
C SER A 97 7.65 5.77 -20.89
N LEU A 98 6.75 5.77 -19.90
CA LEU A 98 6.60 4.68 -18.95
C LEU A 98 5.80 3.48 -19.51
N ASP A 99 5.42 3.49 -20.79
CA ASP A 99 4.59 2.46 -21.44
C ASP A 99 5.38 1.23 -21.88
N ASP A 100 6.71 1.26 -21.78
CA ASP A 100 7.53 0.10 -22.10
C ASP A 100 7.21 -1.06 -21.13
N ARG A 101 6.53 -2.09 -21.65
CA ARG A 101 6.18 -3.33 -20.93
C ARG A 101 7.40 -3.95 -20.26
N LYS A 102 8.59 -3.83 -20.86
CA LYS A 102 9.83 -4.34 -20.28
C LYS A 102 10.10 -3.72 -18.90
N TRP A 103 9.92 -2.41 -18.75
CA TRP A 103 10.13 -1.71 -17.49
C TRP A 103 9.09 -2.09 -16.44
N ILE A 104 7.83 -2.26 -16.85
CA ILE A 104 6.74 -2.69 -15.98
C ILE A 104 7.06 -4.09 -15.42
N VAL A 105 7.34 -5.05 -16.31
CA VAL A 105 7.65 -6.44 -15.93
C VAL A 105 8.91 -6.52 -15.06
N GLN A 106 9.94 -5.77 -15.42
CA GLN A 106 11.18 -5.72 -14.64
C GLN A 106 10.93 -5.24 -13.20
N THR A 107 10.22 -4.12 -13.04
CA THR A 107 9.91 -3.53 -11.73
C THR A 107 9.09 -4.50 -10.87
N LEU A 108 8.06 -5.11 -11.46
CA LEU A 108 7.22 -6.11 -10.80
C LEU A 108 8.02 -7.34 -10.37
N ASN A 109 8.92 -7.84 -11.21
CA ASN A 109 9.71 -9.03 -10.90
C ASN A 109 10.65 -8.79 -9.71
N TYR A 110 11.29 -7.63 -9.62
CA TYR A 110 12.14 -7.30 -8.46
C TYR A 110 11.35 -7.21 -7.18
N ALA A 111 10.19 -6.55 -7.22
CA ALA A 111 9.32 -6.45 -6.05
C ALA A 111 8.78 -7.83 -5.64
N ASN A 112 8.35 -8.65 -6.59
CA ASN A 112 7.82 -9.98 -6.34
C ASN A 112 8.87 -10.92 -5.71
N ALA A 113 10.10 -10.91 -6.24
CA ALA A 113 11.20 -11.71 -5.70
C ALA A 113 11.56 -11.33 -4.25
N ALA A 114 11.30 -10.09 -3.86
CA ALA A 114 11.57 -9.57 -2.53
C ALA A 114 10.36 -9.61 -1.58
N GLY A 115 9.21 -10.13 -2.02
CA GLY A 115 7.96 -10.17 -1.25
C GLY A 115 7.40 -8.77 -0.94
N VAL A 116 7.64 -7.81 -1.83
CA VAL A 116 7.17 -6.43 -1.70
C VAL A 116 5.80 -6.29 -2.35
N ASP A 117 4.85 -5.74 -1.60
CA ASP A 117 3.44 -5.72 -1.98
C ASP A 117 3.11 -4.66 -3.05
N TRP A 118 3.90 -3.59 -3.10
CA TRP A 118 3.68 -2.41 -3.92
C TRP A 118 4.96 -2.00 -4.66
N CYS A 119 4.82 -1.60 -5.91
CA CYS A 119 5.90 -0.95 -6.63
C CYS A 119 5.41 0.24 -7.45
N VAL A 120 6.32 1.16 -7.71
CA VAL A 120 6.10 2.37 -8.49
C VAL A 120 7.10 2.40 -9.64
N LEU A 121 6.60 2.75 -10.82
CA LEU A 121 7.43 3.16 -11.96
C LEU A 121 7.17 4.65 -12.20
N THR A 122 8.22 5.48 -12.20
CA THR A 122 8.06 6.93 -12.30
C THR A 122 9.18 7.61 -13.10
N ASN A 123 8.85 8.70 -13.78
CA ASN A 123 9.81 9.63 -14.37
C ASN A 123 9.79 11.00 -13.66
N GLY A 124 9.28 11.05 -12.42
CA GLY A 124 9.10 12.27 -11.64
C GLY A 124 7.83 13.04 -11.97
N ALA A 125 7.43 13.10 -13.25
CA ALA A 125 6.19 13.76 -13.67
C ALA A 125 4.98 12.83 -13.60
N GLU A 126 5.14 11.57 -13.97
CA GLU A 126 4.11 10.53 -13.89
C GLU A 126 4.54 9.45 -12.90
N TRP A 127 3.61 9.01 -12.05
CA TRP A 127 3.81 7.97 -11.04
C TRP A 127 2.77 6.89 -11.23
N ARG A 128 3.22 5.69 -11.66
CA ARG A 128 2.35 4.53 -11.86
C ARG A 128 2.50 3.58 -10.67
N ILE A 129 1.42 3.35 -9.95
CA ILE A 129 1.37 2.51 -8.75
C ILE A 129 0.85 1.14 -9.13
N TYR A 130 1.55 0.08 -8.74
CA TYR A 130 1.21 -1.30 -9.07
C TYR A 130 1.08 -2.18 -7.83
N LYS A 131 0.05 -3.03 -7.83
CA LYS A 131 -0.10 -4.11 -6.85
C LYS A 131 0.62 -5.36 -7.34
N VAL A 132 1.75 -5.69 -6.72
CA VAL A 132 2.70 -6.69 -7.22
C VAL A 132 2.10 -8.10 -7.32
N HIS A 133 1.38 -8.52 -6.29
CA HIS A 133 0.85 -9.87 -6.15
C HIS A 133 -0.59 -10.05 -6.67
N ALA A 134 -1.13 -9.07 -7.41
CA ALA A 134 -2.41 -9.22 -8.08
C ALA A 134 -2.34 -10.36 -9.12
N GLN A 135 -3.39 -11.17 -9.22
CA GLN A 135 -3.45 -12.36 -10.10
C GLN A 135 -3.99 -12.00 -11.49
N VAL A 136 -3.36 -11.00 -12.11
CA VAL A 136 -3.68 -10.47 -13.44
C VAL A 136 -2.40 -10.18 -14.21
N ASP A 137 -2.52 -9.87 -15.51
CA ASP A 137 -1.39 -9.48 -16.34
C ASP A 137 -0.69 -8.22 -15.82
N ALA A 138 0.59 -8.06 -16.16
CA ALA A 138 1.47 -7.04 -15.58
C ALA A 138 0.93 -5.60 -15.70
N GLU A 139 0.29 -5.25 -16.82
CA GLU A 139 -0.33 -3.95 -17.05
C GLU A 139 -1.58 -3.74 -16.20
N GLU A 140 -2.38 -4.79 -16.03
CA GLU A 140 -3.62 -4.78 -15.23
C GLU A 140 -3.34 -4.72 -13.73
N LYS A 141 -2.11 -5.02 -13.30
CA LYS A 141 -1.65 -4.79 -11.92
C LYS A 141 -1.56 -3.30 -11.56
N ARG A 142 -1.66 -2.39 -12.54
CA ARG A 142 -1.64 -0.95 -12.31
C ARG A 142 -2.90 -0.56 -11.54
N PHE A 143 -2.69 -0.05 -10.34
CA PHE A 143 -3.75 0.39 -9.46
C PHE A 143 -4.13 1.86 -9.72
N ALA A 144 -3.16 2.75 -9.82
CA ALA A 144 -3.40 4.18 -10.02
C ALA A 144 -2.24 4.86 -10.75
N THR A 145 -2.55 6.02 -11.34
CA THR A 145 -1.55 6.93 -11.93
C THR A 145 -1.75 8.33 -11.35
N ALA A 146 -0.65 8.98 -10.96
CA ALA A 146 -0.61 10.39 -10.59
C ALA A 146 0.27 11.17 -11.57
N THR A 147 -0.19 12.35 -11.99
CA THR A 147 0.55 13.24 -12.89
C THR A 147 0.76 14.59 -12.21
N ILE A 148 2.00 15.07 -12.15
CA ILE A 148 2.41 16.29 -11.42
C ILE A 148 2.78 17.42 -12.40
N ASP A 149 2.47 17.30 -13.68
CA ASP A 149 2.98 18.21 -14.69
C ASP A 149 2.15 19.49 -14.90
N GLN A 150 0.93 19.52 -14.39
CA GLN A 150 -0.02 20.61 -14.60
C GLN A 150 -0.73 20.99 -13.28
N PRO A 151 -1.09 22.28 -13.07
CA PRO A 151 -1.79 22.71 -11.86
C PRO A 151 -3.12 21.98 -11.63
N GLU A 152 -3.87 21.66 -12.68
CA GLU A 152 -5.16 20.97 -12.62
C GLU A 152 -5.06 19.51 -12.15
N THR A 153 -3.93 18.84 -12.39
CA THR A 153 -3.70 17.45 -11.97
C THR A 153 -3.08 17.37 -10.59
N LEU A 154 -2.60 18.48 -10.03
CA LEU A 154 -1.84 18.52 -8.79
C LEU A 154 -2.63 18.01 -7.59
N ASP A 155 -3.88 18.43 -7.43
CA ASP A 155 -4.71 18.00 -6.29
C ASP A 155 -5.03 16.49 -6.35
N ASP A 156 -5.25 15.96 -7.56
CA ASP A 156 -5.40 14.51 -7.77
C ASP A 156 -4.09 13.77 -7.49
N ALA A 157 -2.96 14.31 -7.94
CA ALA A 157 -1.65 13.74 -7.67
C ALA A 157 -1.34 13.71 -6.17
N VAL A 158 -1.67 14.77 -5.42
CA VAL A 158 -1.57 14.79 -3.96
C VAL A 158 -2.41 13.65 -3.37
N ARG A 159 -3.67 13.52 -3.77
CA ARG A 159 -4.57 12.46 -3.27
C ARG A 159 -4.02 11.05 -3.53
N VAL A 160 -3.60 10.79 -4.76
CA VAL A 160 -3.11 9.47 -5.18
C VAL A 160 -1.76 9.13 -4.54
N LEU A 161 -0.81 10.09 -4.52
CA LEU A 161 0.52 9.85 -3.95
C LEU A 161 0.49 9.74 -2.44
N ASP A 162 -0.43 10.43 -1.76
CA ASP A 162 -0.59 10.32 -0.31
C ASP A 162 -0.88 8.87 0.13
N LEU A 163 -1.45 8.02 -0.74
CA LEU A 163 -1.60 6.57 -0.50
C LEU A 163 -0.26 5.86 -0.21
N LEU A 164 0.83 6.39 -0.77
CA LEU A 164 2.20 5.90 -0.58
C LEU A 164 2.92 6.58 0.59
N SER A 165 2.24 7.47 1.33
CA SER A 165 2.82 8.08 2.53
C SER A 165 3.22 7.01 3.53
N ARG A 166 4.28 7.29 4.30
CA ARG A 166 4.78 6.36 5.32
C ARG A 166 3.67 5.88 6.25
N ASP A 167 2.79 6.79 6.65
CA ASP A 167 1.71 6.50 7.59
C ASP A 167 0.59 5.66 6.94
N ASN A 168 0.20 5.93 5.68
CA ASN A 168 -0.77 5.09 4.97
C ASN A 168 -0.24 3.69 4.66
N MET A 169 1.04 3.58 4.32
CA MET A 169 1.70 2.30 4.12
C MET A 169 1.80 1.52 5.44
N ARG A 170 2.03 2.22 6.56
CA ARG A 170 2.07 1.62 7.91
C ARG A 170 0.71 1.14 8.38
N SER A 171 -0.35 1.91 8.13
CA SER A 171 -1.73 1.53 8.45
C SER A 171 -2.35 0.54 7.46
N ARG A 172 -1.67 0.28 6.32
CA ARG A 172 -2.17 -0.55 5.22
C ARG A 172 -3.42 0.01 4.52
N ALA A 173 -3.64 1.32 4.61
CA ALA A 173 -4.79 1.97 3.98
C ALA A 173 -4.85 1.73 2.46
N ILE A 174 -3.70 1.72 1.78
CA ILE A 174 -3.62 1.42 0.34
C ILE A 174 -4.01 -0.03 0.00
N ASP A 175 -3.76 -0.99 0.90
CA ASP A 175 -4.18 -2.38 0.70
C ASP A 175 -5.69 -2.53 0.81
N GLU A 176 -6.31 -1.92 1.83
CA GLU A 176 -7.77 -1.93 2.01
C GLU A 176 -8.48 -1.29 0.83
N LEU A 177 -7.94 -0.16 0.36
CA LEU A 177 -8.43 0.52 -0.81
C LEU A 177 -8.35 -0.34 -2.07
N TRP A 178 -7.22 -1.00 -2.29
CA TRP A 178 -7.07 -1.91 -3.42
C TRP A 178 -8.08 -3.04 -3.39
N GLN A 179 -8.36 -3.60 -2.20
CA GLN A 179 -9.38 -4.65 -2.05
C GLN A 179 -10.77 -4.13 -2.41
N ALA A 180 -11.15 -2.95 -1.90
CA ALA A 180 -12.43 -2.32 -2.23
C ALA A 180 -12.54 -2.09 -3.74
N TRP A 181 -11.51 -1.47 -4.35
CA TRP A 181 -11.45 -1.25 -5.80
C TRP A 181 -11.59 -2.54 -6.60
N HIS A 182 -10.88 -3.59 -6.19
CA HIS A 182 -10.87 -4.87 -6.87
C HIS A 182 -12.22 -5.59 -6.76
N VAL A 183 -12.88 -5.52 -5.60
CA VAL A 183 -14.24 -6.03 -5.40
C VAL A 183 -15.23 -5.25 -6.25
N ASP A 184 -15.18 -3.93 -6.23
CA ASP A 184 -16.07 -3.06 -7.00
C ASP A 184 -15.99 -3.35 -8.50
N ARG A 185 -14.78 -3.59 -9.02
CA ARG A 185 -14.55 -4.00 -10.42
C ARG A 185 -15.18 -5.36 -10.74
N GLN A 186 -15.03 -6.36 -9.87
CA GLN A 186 -15.67 -7.66 -10.08
C GLN A 186 -17.20 -7.57 -10.02
N VAL A 187 -17.73 -6.79 -9.08
CA VAL A 187 -19.17 -6.55 -8.95
C VAL A 187 -19.70 -5.82 -10.17
N GLN A 188 -18.98 -4.79 -10.66
CA GLN A 188 -19.32 -4.09 -11.89
C GLN A 188 -19.45 -5.08 -13.07
N GLN A 189 -18.43 -5.90 -13.28
CA GLN A 189 -18.41 -6.87 -14.38
C GLN A 189 -19.56 -7.88 -14.25
N ALA A 190 -19.83 -8.38 -13.04
CA ALA A 190 -20.92 -9.30 -12.79
C ALA A 190 -22.29 -8.67 -13.05
N LEU A 191 -22.48 -7.41 -12.64
CA LEU A 191 -23.71 -6.66 -12.91
C LEU A 191 -23.90 -6.39 -14.40
N GLU A 192 -22.86 -5.97 -15.11
CA GLU A 192 -22.89 -5.76 -16.57
C GLU A 192 -23.26 -7.04 -17.33
N GLN A 193 -22.71 -8.19 -16.92
CA GLN A 193 -23.09 -9.49 -17.47
C GLN A 193 -24.54 -9.86 -17.13
N THR A 194 -24.96 -9.62 -15.89
CA THR A 194 -26.33 -9.89 -15.42
C THR A 194 -27.36 -9.07 -16.21
N LEU A 195 -27.05 -7.82 -16.55
CA LEU A 195 -27.94 -6.97 -17.38
C LEU A 195 -28.17 -7.55 -18.78
N GLN A 196 -27.26 -8.40 -19.27
CA GLN A 196 -27.37 -9.09 -20.56
C GLN A 196 -28.02 -10.48 -20.45
N ASP A 197 -28.25 -10.98 -19.23
CA ASP A 197 -28.77 -12.32 -18.96
C ASP A 197 -30.31 -12.38 -19.04
N ASP A 198 -30.80 -13.47 -19.62
CA ASP A 198 -32.21 -13.83 -19.70
C ASP A 198 -32.83 -14.09 -18.33
N ALA A 199 -32.05 -14.53 -17.35
CA ALA A 199 -32.47 -14.67 -15.97
C ALA A 199 -32.91 -13.32 -15.40
N PHE A 200 -32.15 -12.25 -15.66
CA PHE A 200 -32.48 -10.89 -15.23
C PHE A 200 -33.70 -10.34 -15.98
N ALA A 201 -33.76 -10.52 -17.30
CA ALA A 201 -34.94 -10.17 -18.09
C ALA A 201 -36.21 -10.91 -17.59
N SER A 202 -36.05 -12.16 -17.17
CA SER A 202 -37.13 -12.97 -16.59
C SER A 202 -37.59 -12.45 -15.22
N LEU A 203 -36.68 -11.92 -14.40
CA LEU A 203 -37.03 -11.27 -13.13
C LEU A 203 -37.87 -10.00 -13.35
N ILE A 204 -37.49 -9.16 -14.32
CA ILE A 204 -38.28 -7.97 -14.69
C ILE A 204 -39.66 -8.39 -15.20
N ARG A 205 -39.73 -9.41 -16.07
CA ARG A 205 -41.01 -9.95 -16.57
C ARG A 205 -41.90 -10.48 -15.43
N LYS A 206 -41.34 -11.14 -14.42
CA LYS A 206 -42.11 -11.59 -13.24
C LYS A 206 -42.78 -10.42 -12.51
N ARG A 207 -42.12 -9.25 -12.47
CA ARG A 207 -42.67 -8.03 -11.86
C ARG A 207 -43.68 -7.32 -12.75
N PHE A 208 -43.57 -7.49 -14.07
CA PHE A 208 -44.44 -6.90 -15.09
C PHE A 208 -44.94 -7.97 -16.08
N PRO A 209 -45.91 -8.83 -15.68
CA PRO A 209 -46.35 -9.98 -16.48
C PRO A 209 -46.95 -9.61 -17.84
N GLN A 210 -47.40 -8.36 -18.01
CA GLN A 210 -47.94 -7.83 -19.26
C GLN A 210 -46.88 -7.64 -20.36
N LEU A 211 -45.59 -7.64 -20.01
CA LEU A 211 -44.50 -7.50 -20.98
C LEU A 211 -44.02 -8.86 -21.47
N THR A 212 -43.67 -8.98 -22.76
CA THR A 212 -42.99 -10.18 -23.25
C THR A 212 -41.51 -10.15 -22.85
N LEU A 213 -40.88 -11.32 -22.75
CA LEU A 213 -39.43 -11.40 -22.49
C LEU A 213 -38.62 -10.69 -23.58
N GLY A 214 -39.10 -10.72 -24.83
CA GLY A 214 -38.49 -10.02 -25.95
C GLY A 214 -38.54 -8.50 -25.80
N ASP A 215 -39.65 -7.95 -25.31
CA ASP A 215 -39.80 -6.51 -25.07
C ASP A 215 -38.87 -6.02 -23.96
N VAL A 216 -38.77 -6.80 -22.88
CA VAL A 216 -37.83 -6.51 -21.78
C VAL A 216 -36.39 -6.51 -22.29
N ARG A 217 -35.96 -7.52 -23.05
CA ARG A 217 -34.60 -7.56 -23.63
C ARG A 217 -34.33 -6.36 -24.53
N LYS A 218 -35.26 -6.04 -25.44
CA LYS A 218 -35.13 -4.87 -26.32
C LYS A 218 -35.07 -3.57 -25.51
N SER A 219 -35.81 -3.48 -24.41
CA SER A 219 -35.75 -2.32 -23.51
C SER A 219 -34.41 -2.20 -22.81
N LEU A 220 -33.89 -3.28 -22.22
CA LEU A 220 -32.58 -3.30 -21.55
C LEU A 220 -31.45 -2.95 -22.50
N ARG A 221 -31.47 -3.45 -23.74
CA ARG A 221 -30.48 -3.09 -24.78
C ARG A 221 -30.52 -1.62 -25.20
N ARG A 222 -31.67 -0.94 -25.07
CA ARG A 222 -31.79 0.50 -25.33
C ARG A 222 -31.40 1.34 -24.12
N ALA A 223 -31.39 0.75 -22.92
CA ALA A 223 -31.05 1.46 -21.70
C ALA A 223 -29.52 1.60 -21.58
N ASN A 224 -29.06 2.81 -21.29
CA ASN A 224 -27.66 3.06 -20.95
C ASN A 224 -27.51 2.95 -19.42
N ILE A 225 -27.24 1.74 -18.92
CA ILE A 225 -27.08 1.47 -17.49
C ILE A 225 -25.57 1.42 -17.20
N THR A 226 -25.06 2.46 -16.54
CA THR A 226 -23.66 2.52 -16.12
C THR A 226 -23.58 2.26 -14.62
N ILE A 227 -22.79 1.27 -14.22
CA ILE A 227 -22.40 1.09 -12.82
C ILE A 227 -21.11 1.88 -12.60
N SER A 228 -21.12 2.77 -11.62
CA SER A 228 -19.98 3.63 -11.31
C SER A 228 -19.76 3.67 -9.81
N TYR A 229 -18.48 3.62 -9.41
CA TYR A 229 -18.02 3.78 -8.04
C TYR A 229 -17.17 5.06 -7.95
N PRO A 230 -17.77 6.24 -8.12
CA PRO A 230 -17.03 7.50 -8.08
C PRO A 230 -16.54 7.75 -6.66
N GLY A 231 -15.31 8.24 -6.53
CA GLY A 231 -14.82 8.74 -5.25
C GLY A 231 -14.03 7.76 -4.39
N LEU A 232 -13.73 6.55 -4.86
CA LEU A 232 -12.96 5.59 -4.05
C LEU A 232 -11.65 6.19 -3.48
N ILE A 233 -10.97 7.06 -4.24
CA ILE A 233 -9.77 7.80 -3.76
C ILE A 233 -10.13 9.05 -2.94
N ALA A 234 -11.25 9.71 -3.25
CA ALA A 234 -11.72 10.92 -2.56
C ALA A 234 -12.27 10.62 -1.15
N ASP A 235 -12.96 9.49 -0.98
CA ASP A 235 -13.60 9.07 0.27
C ASP A 235 -12.58 8.68 1.35
N ILE A 236 -11.36 8.31 0.95
CA ILE A 236 -10.24 7.98 1.84
C ILE A 236 -9.86 9.16 2.74
N GLN A 237 -9.92 10.38 2.22
CA GLN A 237 -9.58 11.57 2.99
C GLN A 237 -10.66 11.90 4.03
N SER A 238 -11.93 11.59 3.73
CA SER A 238 -13.06 11.81 4.63
C SER A 238 -13.04 10.84 5.82
N ALA A 239 -12.63 9.57 5.62
CA ALA A 239 -12.53 8.58 6.70
C ALA A 239 -11.45 8.90 7.75
N ARG A 240 -10.49 9.78 7.43
CA ARG A 240 -9.40 10.22 8.33
C ARG A 240 -9.80 11.20 9.43
N GLN A 241 -11.00 11.79 9.38
CA GLN A 241 -11.42 12.78 10.38
C GLN A 241 -11.87 12.18 11.72
N VAL A 242 -11.91 10.84 11.85
CA VAL A 242 -12.16 10.18 13.13
C VAL A 242 -10.81 9.88 13.79
N PRO A 243 -10.41 10.60 14.87
CA PRO A 243 -9.13 10.34 15.52
C PRO A 243 -9.20 9.02 16.29
N PRO A 244 -8.16 8.18 16.25
CA PRO A 244 -8.02 7.08 17.20
C PRO A 244 -7.79 7.64 18.63
N PRO A 245 -8.26 6.95 19.70
CA PRO A 245 -8.08 7.41 21.07
C PRO A 245 -6.58 7.52 21.41
N ALA A 246 -6.20 8.68 21.95
CA ALA A 246 -4.83 9.04 22.25
C ALA A 246 -4.16 8.05 23.22
N SER A 247 -2.97 7.57 22.86
CA SER A 247 -2.06 6.90 23.81
C SER A 247 -1.21 7.93 24.57
N PRO A 248 -0.77 7.64 25.81
CA PRO A 248 -0.10 8.61 26.68
C PRO A 248 1.34 8.93 26.21
N PRO A 249 1.94 10.04 26.65
CA PRO A 249 3.21 10.52 26.12
C PRO A 249 4.40 9.67 26.60
N ALA A 250 5.27 9.31 25.66
CA ALA A 250 6.55 8.67 25.94
C ALA A 250 7.59 9.70 26.43
N GLY A 251 8.27 9.34 27.52
CA GLY A 251 9.34 10.13 28.12
C GLY A 251 10.60 10.18 27.25
N THR A 252 11.30 11.31 27.36
CA THR A 252 12.58 11.66 26.77
C THR A 252 13.68 10.63 27.08
N SER A 253 14.47 10.25 26.08
CA SER A 253 15.77 9.61 26.30
C SER A 253 16.77 10.06 25.23
N THR A 254 17.93 10.46 25.73
CA THR A 254 19.01 11.20 25.09
C THR A 254 19.97 10.31 24.28
N ASN A 255 20.57 10.91 23.26
CA ASN A 255 21.57 10.36 22.35
C ASN A 255 22.79 9.72 23.02
N GLY A 256 23.24 8.60 22.45
CA GLY A 256 24.59 8.05 22.61
C GLY A 256 24.94 7.18 21.39
N ALA A 257 25.92 7.62 20.60
CA ALA A 257 26.39 6.95 19.39
C ALA A 257 27.44 5.87 19.70
N ALA A 258 27.34 4.68 19.09
CA ALA A 258 28.39 3.65 19.01
C ALA A 258 28.08 2.65 17.86
N PRO A 259 29.03 1.81 17.38
CA PRO A 259 29.39 1.71 15.95
C PRO A 259 28.80 0.51 15.19
N ALA A 260 28.99 0.56 13.87
CA ALA A 260 28.48 -0.35 12.84
C ALA A 260 28.68 -1.85 13.14
N ALA A 261 27.56 -2.57 13.31
CA ALA A 261 27.53 -4.02 13.47
C ALA A 261 27.20 -4.75 12.15
N SER A 262 27.85 -5.89 11.94
CA SER A 262 27.67 -6.82 10.83
C SER A 262 26.20 -7.24 10.64
N ARG A 263 25.78 -7.39 9.37
CA ARG A 263 24.41 -7.74 8.97
C ARG A 263 23.95 -9.06 9.62
N ARG A 264 23.14 -8.96 10.68
CA ARG A 264 22.51 -10.10 11.37
C ARG A 264 21.30 -10.62 10.59
N ARG A 265 21.19 -11.94 10.46
CA ARG A 265 20.05 -12.67 9.86
C ARG A 265 18.81 -12.49 10.74
N MET A 266 17.67 -12.08 10.16
CA MET A 266 16.40 -11.95 10.87
C MET A 266 15.89 -13.32 11.34
N GLN A 267 15.36 -13.37 12.57
CA GLN A 267 14.83 -14.58 13.20
C GLN A 267 13.45 -14.95 12.62
N SER A 268 13.29 -16.18 12.18
CA SER A 268 12.01 -16.76 11.73
C SER A 268 11.07 -17.08 12.91
N THR A 269 9.80 -17.44 12.65
CA THR A 269 8.89 -17.96 13.68
C THR A 269 9.43 -19.23 14.33
N ASP A 270 10.16 -20.04 13.58
CA ASP A 270 10.83 -21.25 14.07
C ASP A 270 11.95 -20.89 15.05
N ASP A 271 12.74 -19.86 14.73
CA ASP A 271 13.76 -19.32 15.64
C ASP A 271 13.12 -18.72 16.90
N LEU A 272 12.01 -17.98 16.78
CA LEU A 272 11.29 -17.42 17.94
C LEU A 272 10.73 -18.52 18.85
N PHE A 273 10.27 -19.62 18.27
CA PHE A 273 9.76 -20.77 19.01
C PHE A 273 10.87 -21.57 19.67
N ALA A 274 11.95 -21.89 18.95
CA ALA A 274 13.13 -22.59 19.48
C ALA A 274 13.81 -21.80 20.61
N LEU A 275 13.79 -20.46 20.54
CA LEU A 275 14.31 -19.57 21.58
C LEU A 275 13.34 -19.37 22.76
N GLY A 276 12.17 -20.02 22.76
CA GLY A 276 11.16 -19.89 23.81
C GLY A 276 10.49 -18.51 23.87
N ARG A 277 10.67 -17.67 22.84
CA ARG A 277 10.05 -16.33 22.75
C ARG A 277 8.60 -16.40 22.28
N LEU A 278 8.26 -17.45 21.56
CA LEU A 278 6.90 -17.80 21.15
C LEU A 278 6.60 -19.21 21.66
N ALA A 279 5.74 -19.34 22.66
CA ALA A 279 5.42 -20.62 23.27
C ALA A 279 4.24 -21.31 22.57
N ALA A 280 4.27 -22.65 22.51
CA ALA A 280 3.10 -23.44 22.13
C ALA A 280 1.93 -23.11 23.08
N GLY A 281 0.72 -23.03 22.53
CA GLY A 281 -0.48 -22.63 23.25
C GLY A 281 -0.72 -21.12 23.31
N THR A 282 0.26 -20.28 22.92
CA THR A 282 0.04 -18.83 22.83
C THR A 282 -1.06 -18.53 21.82
N THR A 283 -2.07 -17.75 22.22
CA THR A 283 -3.10 -17.26 21.31
C THR A 283 -2.62 -16.00 20.60
N LEU A 284 -2.62 -16.02 19.27
CA LEU A 284 -2.33 -14.87 18.43
C LEU A 284 -3.60 -14.37 17.77
N THR A 285 -3.66 -13.06 17.53
CA THR A 285 -4.71 -12.41 16.73
C THR A 285 -4.09 -11.64 15.58
N ILE A 286 -4.84 -11.44 14.50
CA ILE A 286 -4.46 -10.55 13.42
C ILE A 286 -4.92 -9.13 13.78
N ARG A 287 -3.99 -8.18 13.74
CA ARG A 287 -4.26 -6.76 13.99
C ARG A 287 -5.47 -6.28 13.18
N GLY A 288 -6.44 -5.67 13.86
CA GLY A 288 -7.67 -5.12 13.25
C GLY A 288 -8.75 -6.16 12.92
N ARG A 289 -8.61 -7.42 13.35
CA ARG A 289 -9.59 -8.50 13.12
C ARG A 289 -9.92 -9.21 14.43
N GLU A 290 -11.12 -8.99 14.96
CA GLU A 290 -11.53 -9.53 16.26
C GLU A 290 -11.73 -11.07 16.22
N ASP A 291 -12.25 -11.62 15.12
CA ASP A 291 -12.49 -13.07 14.95
C ASP A 291 -11.30 -13.84 14.35
N SER A 292 -10.08 -13.48 14.75
CA SER A 292 -8.85 -14.01 14.16
C SER A 292 -8.05 -14.96 15.06
N ALA A 293 -8.50 -15.21 16.28
CA ALA A 293 -7.75 -15.93 17.30
C ALA A 293 -7.27 -17.33 16.82
N ALA A 294 -5.95 -17.54 16.80
CA ALA A 294 -5.33 -18.81 16.50
C ALA A 294 -4.32 -19.21 17.58
N ARG A 295 -4.20 -20.52 17.84
CA ARG A 295 -3.32 -21.07 18.87
C ARG A 295 -2.03 -21.57 18.26
N VAL A 296 -0.88 -21.10 18.74
CA VAL A 296 0.42 -21.58 18.25
C VAL A 296 0.60 -23.06 18.59
N LEU A 297 0.91 -23.88 17.59
CA LEU A 297 1.21 -25.30 17.78
C LEU A 297 2.72 -25.52 17.87
N ASP A 298 3.46 -24.92 16.94
CA ASP A 298 4.92 -25.00 16.84
C ASP A 298 5.50 -23.76 16.13
N GLY A 299 6.79 -23.79 15.79
CA GLY A 299 7.50 -22.70 15.10
C GLY A 299 7.03 -22.41 13.67
N GLN A 300 6.15 -23.24 13.10
CA GLN A 300 5.74 -23.14 11.70
C GLN A 300 4.21 -23.05 11.54
N THR A 301 3.44 -23.51 12.52
CA THR A 301 2.00 -23.71 12.39
C THR A 301 1.19 -23.22 13.59
N VAL A 302 -0.04 -22.82 13.28
CA VAL A 302 -1.07 -22.43 14.23
C VAL A 302 -2.34 -23.24 14.00
N GLU A 303 -3.15 -23.38 15.03
CA GLU A 303 -4.50 -23.94 14.97
C GLU A 303 -5.51 -22.79 14.91
N PHE A 304 -6.31 -22.76 13.85
CA PHE A 304 -7.37 -21.77 13.66
C PHE A 304 -8.66 -22.50 13.25
N LYS A 305 -9.75 -22.29 14.01
CA LYS A 305 -11.06 -22.95 13.78
C LYS A 305 -10.97 -24.48 13.64
N GLY A 306 -10.06 -25.12 14.37
CA GLY A 306 -9.84 -26.57 14.35
C GLY A 306 -8.97 -27.07 13.19
N GLU A 307 -8.47 -26.19 12.33
CA GLU A 307 -7.55 -26.53 11.23
C GLU A 307 -6.11 -26.11 11.57
N ARG A 308 -5.14 -26.94 11.18
CA ARG A 308 -3.70 -26.61 11.28
C ARG A 308 -3.27 -25.88 10.01
N LEU A 309 -2.80 -24.65 10.18
CA LEU A 309 -2.38 -23.76 9.09
C LEU A 309 -0.97 -23.25 9.34
N SER A 310 -0.24 -22.88 8.28
CA SER A 310 0.96 -22.07 8.48
C SER A 310 0.58 -20.69 9.01
N PHE A 311 1.53 -20.00 9.64
CA PHE A 311 1.37 -18.61 10.08
C PHE A 311 0.85 -17.69 8.96
N ASN A 312 1.37 -17.85 7.75
CA ASN A 312 0.94 -17.06 6.60
C ASN A 312 -0.45 -17.48 6.10
N ASP A 313 -0.75 -18.78 5.99
CA ASP A 313 -2.05 -19.25 5.49
C ASP A 313 -3.19 -18.87 6.43
N TRP A 314 -2.97 -18.97 7.74
CA TRP A 314 -3.90 -18.46 8.74
C TRP A 314 -4.17 -16.96 8.53
N GLY A 315 -3.10 -16.17 8.41
CA GLY A 315 -3.24 -14.74 8.18
C GLY A 315 -3.96 -14.40 6.88
N GLN A 316 -3.65 -15.07 5.78
CA GLN A 316 -4.33 -14.92 4.49
C GLN A 316 -5.81 -15.30 4.57
N ARG A 317 -6.14 -16.41 5.25
CA ARG A 317 -7.52 -16.89 5.42
C ARG A 317 -8.37 -15.97 6.29
N VAL A 318 -7.78 -15.37 7.33
CA VAL A 318 -8.45 -14.37 8.18
C VAL A 318 -8.68 -13.05 7.43
N THR A 319 -7.71 -12.64 6.61
CA THR A 319 -7.73 -11.30 5.98
C THR A 319 -8.34 -11.29 4.59
N GLY A 320 -8.43 -12.44 3.92
CA GLY A 320 -8.73 -12.56 2.50
C GLY A 320 -7.59 -12.10 1.58
N TRP A 321 -6.42 -11.76 2.13
CA TRP A 321 -5.28 -11.29 1.33
C TRP A 321 -4.51 -12.46 0.69
N THR A 322 -3.99 -12.24 -0.51
CA THR A 322 -3.13 -13.20 -1.21
C THR A 322 -1.70 -13.26 -0.65
N SER A 323 -1.29 -12.27 0.14
CA SER A 323 -0.03 -12.20 0.87
C SER A 323 -0.25 -11.54 2.23
N ILE A 324 0.50 -11.98 3.25
CA ILE A 324 0.47 -11.34 4.58
C ILE A 324 1.86 -11.27 5.18
N ARG A 325 2.20 -10.11 5.76
CA ARG A 325 3.39 -9.93 6.58
C ARG A 325 3.10 -10.40 7.99
N ILE A 326 3.18 -11.72 8.20
CA ILE A 326 2.69 -12.27 9.46
C ILE A 326 3.40 -11.71 10.68
N TYR A 327 4.68 -11.36 10.57
CA TYR A 327 5.44 -10.82 11.70
C TYR A 327 4.93 -9.47 12.20
N THR A 328 4.42 -8.61 11.31
CA THR A 328 3.86 -7.30 11.70
C THR A 328 2.36 -7.37 12.00
N MET A 329 1.69 -8.42 11.50
CA MET A 329 0.23 -8.58 11.58
C MET A 329 -0.22 -9.43 12.77
N ALA A 330 0.53 -10.48 13.13
CA ALA A 330 0.20 -11.35 14.24
C ALA A 330 0.61 -10.71 15.57
N CYS A 331 -0.38 -10.49 16.42
CA CYS A 331 -0.27 -9.89 17.74
C CYS A 331 -0.45 -10.95 18.82
N LEU A 332 0.35 -10.84 19.88
CA LEU A 332 0.19 -11.55 21.14
C LEU A 332 -0.97 -10.94 21.95
N PRO A 333 -1.45 -11.62 23.01
CA PRO A 333 -2.52 -11.11 23.87
C PRO A 333 -2.17 -9.79 24.56
N ASP A 334 -0.88 -9.49 24.70
CA ASP A 334 -0.37 -8.23 25.27
C ASP A 334 -0.22 -7.11 24.21
N GLY A 335 -0.70 -7.33 22.99
CA GLY A 335 -0.68 -6.37 21.89
C GLY A 335 0.62 -6.28 21.11
N ARG A 336 1.69 -6.98 21.54
CA ARG A 336 2.98 -6.98 20.83
C ARG A 336 2.90 -7.82 19.56
N THR A 337 3.64 -7.44 18.53
CA THR A 337 3.74 -8.25 17.30
C THR A 337 4.82 -9.32 17.40
N LEU A 338 4.74 -10.36 16.57
CA LEU A 338 5.84 -11.32 16.41
C LEU A 338 7.15 -10.64 16.02
N ASP A 339 7.09 -9.55 15.25
CA ASP A 339 8.26 -8.75 14.88
C ASP A 339 8.92 -8.12 16.12
N GLN A 340 8.13 -7.59 17.06
CA GLN A 340 8.63 -7.04 18.33
C GLN A 340 9.23 -8.10 19.27
N LEU A 341 8.97 -9.40 19.04
CA LEU A 341 9.67 -10.48 19.74
C LEU A 341 11.08 -10.72 19.20
N ARG A 342 11.38 -10.29 17.97
CA ARG A 342 12.74 -10.36 17.40
C ARG A 342 13.67 -9.36 18.08
N ASP A 343 13.15 -8.18 18.41
CA ASP A 343 13.92 -7.06 18.97
C ASP A 343 14.32 -7.23 20.45
N LYS A 344 13.80 -8.23 21.18
CA LYS A 344 14.17 -8.54 22.57
C LYS A 344 15.63 -9.01 22.78
N ALA A 345 16.50 -8.88 21.79
CA ALA A 345 17.91 -9.25 21.86
C ALA A 345 18.78 -8.28 22.70
N GLU A 346 18.26 -7.17 23.23
CA GLU A 346 19.13 -6.17 23.89
C GLU A 346 19.10 -6.12 25.43
N ALA A 347 18.21 -6.82 26.14
CA ALA A 347 18.09 -6.61 27.60
C ALA A 347 18.53 -7.76 28.52
N ALA A 348 18.95 -8.93 28.00
CA ALA A 348 19.16 -10.12 28.84
C ALA A 348 20.47 -10.87 28.56
N SER A 349 21.58 -10.14 28.39
CA SER A 349 22.93 -10.73 28.52
C SER A 349 23.92 -9.71 29.10
N THR A 350 23.62 -9.27 30.31
CA THR A 350 24.60 -8.76 31.28
C THR A 350 24.00 -9.17 32.62
N THR A 351 24.51 -10.23 33.26
CA THR A 351 25.42 -10.16 34.43
C THR A 351 25.35 -11.55 35.12
N PRO A 352 26.36 -12.00 35.88
CA PRO A 352 27.57 -11.28 36.32
C PRO A 352 28.85 -11.68 35.60
#